data_AF-A0A8T4Z4L3-F1
#
_entry.id   AF-A0A8T4Z4L3-F1
#
_cell.length_a   1.000
_cell.length_b   1.000
_cell.length_c   1.000
_cell.angle_alpha   90.00
_cell.angle_beta   90.00
_cell.angle_gamma   90.00
#
_symmetry.space_group_name_H-M   'P 1'
#
loop_
_entity.id
_entity.type
_entity.pdbx_description
1 polymer ?
#
loop_
_entity_poly.entity_id
_entity_poly.type
_entity_poly.pdbx_seq_one_letter_code
_entity_poly.pdbx_strand_id
1 'polypeptide(L)'
;MVWEIWRSYNDITPFTYTSQRLEKALNSLPMSERSNLIWIDPSNPHSSYGFTDTIAKTGEELFSSLLLYEAHIKMANLYRAVNRLEEAEIHMKKAREVREDLERLWSGEGYFYAASQDCRQPDVWGSAYSVWIRAVDNSRALRISRWLCENFDKIVKWGQIRHLPEPYFWEKTLIEVKPGTYQNGAYWGTASGWVAYAVSLTDLQLAKQIIIDLAQFCISEGRAWECVNENYRKCPDYVATLACPATLIYKHDSLYKKGRKEFGRKGF
;
A
#
# COMPACT_ATOMS: atom_id res chain seq x y z
N MET A 1 -2.64 -8.58 11.69
CA MET A 1 -2.94 -9.95 12.17
C MET A 1 -4.31 -10.05 12.85
N VAL A 2 -4.57 -9.36 13.97
CA VAL A 2 -5.88 -9.42 14.69
C VAL A 2 -7.10 -9.24 13.78
N TRP A 3 -7.06 -8.21 12.92
CA TRP A 3 -8.08 -7.97 11.89
C TRP A 3 -8.31 -9.16 10.96
N GLU A 4 -7.23 -9.79 10.49
CA GLU A 4 -7.29 -10.88 9.53
C GLU A 4 -7.85 -12.15 10.17
N ILE A 5 -7.54 -12.39 11.45
CA ILE A 5 -8.12 -13.50 12.23
C ILE A 5 -9.63 -13.32 12.36
N TRP A 6 -10.07 -12.14 12.80
CA TRP A 6 -11.50 -11.86 12.91
C TRP A 6 -12.21 -11.95 11.56
N ARG A 7 -11.64 -11.33 10.50
CA ARG A 7 -12.27 -11.35 9.16
C ARG A 7 -12.37 -12.75 8.57
N SER A 8 -11.37 -13.60 8.77
CA SER A 8 -11.28 -14.90 8.12
C SER A 8 -11.95 -16.03 8.91
N TYR A 9 -11.92 -15.94 10.23
CA TYR A 9 -12.41 -17.00 11.13
C TYR A 9 -13.57 -16.57 12.02
N ASN A 10 -14.02 -15.32 11.92
CA ASN A 10 -15.02 -14.71 12.80
C ASN A 10 -14.63 -14.79 14.29
N ASP A 11 -13.34 -14.88 14.59
CA ASP A 11 -12.80 -14.95 15.95
C ASP A 11 -12.35 -13.55 16.41
N ILE A 12 -13.16 -12.93 17.27
CA ILE A 12 -12.89 -11.60 17.83
C ILE A 12 -12.04 -11.67 19.11
N THR A 13 -11.80 -12.87 19.64
CA THR A 13 -11.12 -13.11 20.92
C THR A 13 -9.73 -12.48 20.99
N PRO A 14 -8.88 -12.54 19.94
CA PRO A 14 -7.58 -11.85 19.99
C PRO A 14 -7.72 -10.35 20.20
N PHE A 15 -8.76 -9.71 19.64
CA PHE A 15 -8.98 -8.27 19.81
C PHE A 15 -9.40 -7.92 21.24
N THR A 16 -10.27 -8.70 21.87
CA THR A 16 -10.70 -8.42 23.25
C THR A 16 -9.50 -8.44 24.21
N TYR A 17 -8.56 -9.36 24.02
CA TYR A 17 -7.33 -9.43 24.82
C TYR A 17 -6.28 -8.35 24.49
N THR A 18 -6.27 -7.82 23.27
CA THR A 18 -5.16 -6.96 22.79
C THR A 18 -5.55 -5.51 22.50
N SER A 19 -6.84 -5.17 22.51
CA SER A 19 -7.35 -3.83 22.15
C SER A 19 -6.58 -2.68 22.82
N GLN A 20 -6.38 -2.72 24.14
CA GLN A 20 -5.63 -1.69 24.86
C GLN A 20 -4.16 -1.58 24.42
N ARG A 21 -3.52 -2.71 24.06
CA ARG A 21 -2.14 -2.72 23.57
C ARG A 21 -2.06 -2.16 22.15
N LEU A 22 -3.05 -2.44 21.31
CA LEU A 22 -3.17 -1.87 19.98
C LEU A 22 -3.36 -0.34 20.04
N GLU A 23 -4.22 0.13 20.94
CA GLU A 23 -4.41 1.56 21.20
C GLU A 23 -3.11 2.23 21.66
N LYS A 24 -2.42 1.61 22.62
CA LYS A 24 -1.12 2.13 23.09
C LYS A 24 -0.11 2.22 21.96
N ALA A 25 -0.05 1.22 21.08
CA ALA A 25 0.85 1.22 19.94
C ALA A 25 0.52 2.37 18.96
N LEU A 26 -0.76 2.54 18.60
CA LEU A 26 -1.18 3.62 17.71
C LEU A 26 -0.91 5.01 18.30
N ASN A 27 -1.14 5.19 19.60
CA ASN A 27 -0.90 6.47 20.27
C ASN A 27 0.60 6.76 20.52
N SER A 28 1.50 5.82 20.24
CA SER A 28 2.95 6.02 20.32
C SER A 28 3.61 6.41 18.99
N LEU A 29 2.84 6.48 17.90
CA LEU A 29 3.37 6.79 16.58
C LEU A 29 3.83 8.25 16.51
N PRO A 30 4.94 8.53 15.81
CA PRO A 30 5.41 9.91 15.62
C PRO A 30 4.50 10.61 14.63
N MET A 31 3.69 11.55 15.13
CA MET A 31 2.73 12.32 14.32
C MET A 31 3.31 13.69 13.96
N SER A 32 2.93 14.19 12.79
CA SER A 32 3.22 15.58 12.39
C SER A 32 2.53 16.56 13.35
N GLU A 33 3.20 17.65 13.72
CA GLU A 33 2.56 18.74 14.49
C GLU A 33 1.56 19.54 13.63
N ARG A 34 1.60 19.37 12.31
CA ARG A 34 0.84 20.16 11.33
C ARG A 34 -0.33 19.40 10.70
N SER A 35 -0.40 18.10 10.92
CA SER A 35 -1.34 17.20 10.26
C SER A 35 -1.48 15.89 11.03
N ASN A 36 -2.37 15.02 10.55
CA ASN A 36 -2.58 13.67 11.07
C ASN A 36 -1.74 12.61 10.33
N LEU A 37 -0.63 13.01 9.71
CA LEU A 37 0.29 12.11 9.02
C LEU A 37 1.44 11.67 9.92
N ILE A 38 2.00 10.50 9.61
CA ILE A 38 3.24 10.01 10.24
C ILE A 38 4.38 10.94 9.86
N TRP A 39 5.17 11.32 10.86
CA TRP A 39 6.31 12.21 10.73
C TRP A 39 7.62 11.47 11.00
N ILE A 40 8.62 11.72 10.15
CA ILE A 40 9.99 11.26 10.32
C ILE A 40 10.89 12.49 10.40
N ASP A 41 11.59 12.64 11.52
CA ASP A 41 12.44 13.80 11.77
C ASP A 41 13.63 13.86 10.79
N PRO A 42 13.76 14.92 9.98
CA PRO A 42 14.91 15.09 9.08
C PRO A 42 16.26 15.14 9.79
N SER A 43 16.30 15.57 11.06
CA SER A 43 17.51 15.64 11.87
C SER A 43 17.91 14.29 12.48
N ASN A 44 16.96 13.35 12.55
CA ASN A 44 17.18 11.98 13.03
C ASN A 44 16.44 10.97 12.14
N PRO A 45 16.85 10.85 10.86
CA PRO A 45 16.15 10.02 9.90
C PRO A 45 16.24 8.54 10.29
N HIS A 46 15.13 7.83 10.18
CA HIS A 46 15.05 6.42 10.48
C HIS A 46 14.22 5.68 9.44
N SER A 47 14.29 4.34 9.51
CA SER A 47 13.50 3.47 8.64
C SER A 47 12.00 3.75 8.83
N SER A 48 11.28 3.84 7.72
CA SER A 48 9.84 4.09 7.66
C SER A 48 9.08 2.77 7.62
N TYR A 49 8.69 2.37 6.42
CA TYR A 49 8.02 1.13 6.09
C TYR A 49 9.03 0.03 5.76
N GLY A 50 8.75 -1.22 6.14
CA GLY A 50 9.68 -2.35 6.00
C GLY A 50 10.15 -2.65 4.57
N PHE A 51 9.41 -2.23 3.54
CA PHE A 51 9.83 -2.36 2.13
C PHE A 51 10.57 -1.12 1.59
N THR A 52 10.80 -0.11 2.43
CA THR A 52 11.68 1.05 2.17
C THR A 52 12.60 1.32 3.37
N ASP A 53 13.00 0.27 4.09
CA ASP A 53 13.77 0.35 5.33
C ASP A 53 15.22 0.85 5.17
N THR A 54 15.70 0.94 3.94
CA THR A 54 16.99 1.53 3.57
C THR A 54 16.88 2.95 3.03
N ILE A 55 15.67 3.48 2.87
CA ILE A 55 15.42 4.77 2.22
C ILE A 55 15.15 5.84 3.27
N ALA A 56 15.86 6.97 3.17
CA ALA A 56 15.77 8.06 4.14
C ALA A 56 14.67 9.05 3.76
N LYS A 57 13.42 8.59 3.77
CA LYS A 57 12.24 9.47 3.62
C LYS A 57 12.06 10.31 4.89
N THR A 58 11.86 11.62 4.77
CA THR A 58 11.69 12.51 5.93
C THR A 58 10.53 13.50 5.79
N GLY A 59 10.13 14.07 6.92
CA GLY A 59 8.91 14.84 7.08
C GLY A 59 7.66 13.96 7.15
N GLU A 60 6.53 14.45 6.67
CA GLU A 60 5.29 13.65 6.51
C GLU A 60 5.51 12.53 5.49
N GLU A 61 5.40 11.26 5.91
CA GLU A 61 5.70 10.09 5.08
C GLU A 61 4.40 9.36 4.66
N LEU A 62 4.31 9.03 3.37
CA LEU A 62 3.09 8.54 2.76
C LEU A 62 2.68 7.14 3.24
N PHE A 63 3.59 6.16 3.12
CA PHE A 63 3.18 4.76 3.20
C PHE A 63 2.77 4.39 4.63
N SER A 64 3.51 4.87 5.62
CA SER A 64 3.20 4.72 7.04
C SER A 64 1.88 5.42 7.39
N SER A 65 1.58 6.57 6.78
CA SER A 65 0.29 7.26 6.95
C SER A 65 -0.87 6.48 6.34
N LEU A 66 -0.68 5.82 5.19
CA LEU A 66 -1.68 4.93 4.60
C LEU A 66 -1.94 3.70 5.49
N LEU A 67 -0.89 3.14 6.11
CA LEU A 67 -1.03 2.06 7.09
C LEU A 67 -1.76 2.54 8.35
N LEU A 68 -1.52 3.76 8.81
CA LEU A 68 -2.25 4.38 9.92
C LEU A 68 -3.74 4.55 9.59
N TYR A 69 -4.06 5.07 8.40
CA TYR A 69 -5.43 5.14 7.90
C TYR A 69 -6.11 3.76 7.93
N GLU A 70 -5.46 2.75 7.35
CA GLU A 70 -6.00 1.40 7.30
C GLU A 70 -6.16 0.80 8.71
N ALA A 71 -5.21 1.05 9.61
CA ALA A 71 -5.28 0.61 10.99
C ALA A 71 -6.48 1.22 11.72
N HIS A 72 -6.75 2.52 11.55
CA HIS A 72 -7.94 3.15 12.12
C HIS A 72 -9.23 2.55 11.58
N ILE A 73 -9.34 2.30 10.27
CA ILE A 73 -10.52 1.61 9.69
C ILE A 73 -10.70 0.22 10.29
N LYS A 74 -9.61 -0.54 10.47
CA LYS A 74 -9.63 -1.88 11.07
C LYS A 74 -10.04 -1.84 12.54
N MET A 75 -9.46 -0.94 13.34
CA MET A 75 -9.82 -0.73 14.74
C MET A 75 -11.29 -0.35 14.90
N ALA A 76 -11.80 0.57 14.07
CA ALA A 76 -13.20 0.97 14.11
C ALA A 76 -14.16 -0.22 13.93
N ASN A 77 -13.86 -1.07 12.96
CA ASN A 77 -14.67 -2.25 12.69
C ASN A 77 -14.55 -3.33 13.78
N LEU A 78 -13.35 -3.51 14.37
CA LEU A 78 -13.16 -4.42 15.51
C LEU A 78 -13.91 -3.92 16.76
N TYR A 79 -13.89 -2.62 17.03
CA TYR A 79 -14.66 -2.03 18.13
C TYR A 79 -16.18 -2.17 17.92
N ARG A 80 -16.69 -1.97 16.69
CA ARG A 80 -18.09 -2.28 16.37
C ARG A 80 -18.44 -3.75 16.64
N ALA A 81 -17.55 -4.68 16.31
CA ALA A 81 -17.77 -6.11 16.51
C ALA A 81 -17.93 -6.50 17.99
N VAL A 82 -17.38 -5.71 18.91
CA VAL A 82 -17.53 -5.88 20.36
C VAL A 82 -18.50 -4.86 20.98
N ASN A 83 -19.36 -4.25 20.16
CA ASN A 83 -20.38 -3.28 20.56
C ASN A 83 -19.85 -2.04 21.31
N ARG A 84 -18.62 -1.63 21.01
CA ARG A 84 -17.95 -0.42 21.53
C ARG A 84 -18.01 0.69 20.49
N LEU A 85 -19.19 1.30 20.35
CA LEU A 85 -19.50 2.18 19.21
C LEU A 85 -18.83 3.56 19.31
N GLU A 86 -18.55 4.04 20.52
CA GLU A 86 -17.89 5.34 20.73
C GLU A 86 -16.44 5.29 20.25
N GLU A 87 -15.69 4.26 20.67
CA GLU A 87 -14.31 4.01 20.25
C GLU A 87 -14.25 3.76 18.74
N ALA A 88 -15.25 3.05 18.20
CA ALA A 88 -15.34 2.88 16.77
C ALA A 88 -15.45 4.22 16.01
N GLU A 89 -16.26 5.16 16.50
CA GLU A 89 -16.39 6.47 15.85
C GLU A 89 -15.13 7.33 16.03
N ILE A 90 -14.44 7.24 17.17
CA ILE A 90 -13.13 7.89 17.35
C ILE A 90 -12.15 7.43 16.28
N HIS A 91 -12.02 6.12 16.05
CA HIS A 91 -11.15 5.61 15.00
C HIS A 91 -11.62 6.00 13.60
N MET A 92 -12.93 6.04 13.33
CA MET A 92 -13.43 6.53 12.04
C MET A 92 -13.08 8.01 11.82
N LYS A 93 -13.17 8.85 12.86
CA LYS A 93 -12.77 10.26 12.79
C LYS A 93 -11.29 10.39 12.46
N LYS A 94 -10.42 9.68 13.19
CA LYS A 94 -8.97 9.65 12.93
C LYS A 94 -8.65 9.19 11.51
N ALA A 95 -9.34 8.17 10.99
CA ALA A 95 -9.19 7.75 9.60
C ALA A 95 -9.57 8.85 8.60
N ARG A 96 -10.66 9.59 8.84
CA ARG A 96 -11.07 10.72 7.98
C ARG A 96 -10.02 11.83 8.00
N GLU A 97 -9.49 12.17 9.17
CA GLU A 97 -8.47 13.19 9.35
C GLU A 97 -7.16 12.84 8.63
N VAL A 98 -6.65 11.61 8.80
CA VAL A 98 -5.48 11.11 8.04
C VAL A 98 -5.73 11.23 6.54
N ARG A 99 -6.91 10.80 6.08
CA ARG A 99 -7.29 10.83 4.67
C ARG A 99 -7.33 12.24 4.10
N GLU A 100 -7.86 13.20 4.84
CA GLU A 100 -7.92 14.60 4.44
C GLU A 100 -6.51 15.20 4.32
N ASP A 101 -5.64 14.89 5.28
CA ASP A 101 -4.27 15.38 5.28
C ASP A 101 -3.36 14.74 4.21
N LEU A 102 -3.74 13.59 3.62
CA LEU A 102 -3.01 13.01 2.48
C LEU A 102 -2.87 14.00 1.31
N GLU A 103 -3.76 15.00 1.19
CA GLU A 103 -3.66 16.05 0.17
C GLU A 103 -2.32 16.79 0.20
N ARG A 104 -1.66 16.86 1.37
CA ARG A 104 -0.32 17.49 1.53
C ARG A 104 0.77 16.79 0.72
N LEU A 105 0.58 15.49 0.44
CA LEU A 105 1.50 14.65 -0.33
C LEU A 105 1.02 14.45 -1.78
N TRP A 106 -0.14 15.00 -2.15
CA TRP A 106 -0.67 14.86 -3.50
C TRP A 106 0.16 15.66 -4.50
N SER A 107 0.54 15.03 -5.61
CA SER A 107 1.34 15.71 -6.66
C SER A 107 0.54 16.70 -7.49
N GLY A 108 -0.79 16.52 -7.56
CA GLY A 108 -1.58 17.20 -8.57
C GLY A 108 -1.41 16.61 -9.98
N GLU A 109 -0.62 15.54 -10.19
CA GLU A 109 -0.32 14.95 -11.49
C GLU A 109 -0.88 13.53 -11.68
N GLY A 110 -1.23 12.84 -10.61
CA GLY A 110 -1.68 11.43 -10.68
C GLY A 110 -0.94 10.47 -9.77
N TYR A 111 -0.16 10.98 -8.82
CA TYR A 111 0.54 10.16 -7.84
C TYR A 111 0.69 10.91 -6.51
N PHE A 112 1.11 10.23 -5.45
CA PHE A 112 1.56 10.85 -4.22
C PHE A 112 3.09 10.86 -4.14
N TYR A 113 3.64 11.92 -3.56
CA TYR A 113 5.03 11.95 -3.14
C TYR A 113 5.24 11.02 -1.95
N ALA A 114 6.39 10.35 -1.91
CA ALA A 114 6.72 9.40 -0.84
C ALA A 114 6.87 10.07 0.53
N ALA A 115 7.38 11.29 0.54
CA ALA A 115 7.58 12.08 1.75
C ALA A 115 7.42 13.58 1.45
N SER A 116 7.33 14.40 2.49
CA SER A 116 7.21 15.85 2.33
C SER A 116 8.55 16.59 2.20
N GLN A 117 9.66 16.00 2.65
CA GLN A 117 11.01 16.57 2.61
C GLN A 117 11.98 15.66 1.84
N ASP A 118 12.91 14.97 2.50
CA ASP A 118 13.83 14.06 1.81
C ASP A 118 13.06 12.91 1.16
N CYS A 119 13.49 12.52 -0.03
CA CYS A 119 12.82 11.56 -0.90
C CYS A 119 11.38 11.98 -1.27
N ARG A 120 11.13 13.28 -1.47
CA ARG A 120 9.89 13.81 -2.07
C ARG A 120 9.82 13.49 -3.57
N GLN A 121 9.75 12.20 -3.89
CA GLN A 121 9.72 11.65 -5.24
C GLN A 121 8.44 10.82 -5.43
N PRO A 122 8.02 10.51 -6.67
CA PRO A 122 6.81 9.72 -6.92
C PRO A 122 6.88 8.35 -6.22
N ASP A 123 5.86 8.02 -5.43
CA ASP A 123 5.73 6.72 -4.75
C ASP A 123 4.67 5.87 -5.46
N VAL A 124 5.13 4.95 -6.31
CA VAL A 124 4.26 4.05 -7.08
C VAL A 124 3.43 3.18 -6.14
N TRP A 125 4.07 2.62 -5.12
CA TRP A 125 3.44 1.66 -4.23
C TRP A 125 2.41 2.37 -3.36
N GLY A 126 2.78 3.49 -2.74
CA GLY A 126 1.87 4.29 -1.92
C GLY A 126 0.68 4.79 -2.73
N SER A 127 0.91 5.24 -3.97
CA SER A 127 -0.18 5.68 -4.86
C SER A 127 -1.15 4.53 -5.17
N ALA A 128 -0.65 3.37 -5.61
CA ALA A 128 -1.50 2.21 -5.89
C ALA A 128 -2.19 1.66 -4.62
N TYR A 129 -1.48 1.65 -3.50
CA TYR A 129 -2.01 1.18 -2.22
C TYR A 129 -3.11 2.09 -1.68
N SER A 130 -3.02 3.40 -1.88
CA SER A 130 -4.09 4.35 -1.54
C SER A 130 -5.41 4.02 -2.24
N VAL A 131 -5.35 3.56 -3.50
CA VAL A 131 -6.49 3.08 -4.27
C VAL A 131 -6.99 1.74 -3.71
N TRP A 132 -6.06 0.83 -3.42
CA TRP A 132 -6.37 -0.50 -2.86
C TRP A 132 -7.15 -0.43 -1.55
N ILE A 133 -6.72 0.41 -0.61
CA ILE A 133 -7.38 0.58 0.71
C ILE A 133 -8.52 1.59 0.69
N ARG A 134 -8.79 2.22 -0.47
CA ARG A 134 -9.80 3.29 -0.62
C ARG A 134 -9.54 4.47 0.31
N ALA A 135 -8.28 4.87 0.42
CA ALA A 135 -7.87 6.11 1.06
C ALA A 135 -8.12 7.32 0.14
N VAL A 136 -8.46 7.11 -1.13
CA VAL A 136 -8.79 8.19 -2.07
C VAL A 136 -10.19 8.03 -2.64
N ASP A 137 -10.79 9.14 -3.06
CA ASP A 137 -12.05 9.13 -3.81
C ASP A 137 -11.88 8.57 -5.23
N ASN A 138 -13.00 8.32 -5.92
CA ASN A 138 -13.01 7.73 -7.26
C ASN A 138 -12.31 8.59 -8.32
N SER A 139 -12.40 9.92 -8.20
CA SER A 139 -11.75 10.83 -9.16
C SER A 139 -10.23 10.70 -9.05
N ARG A 140 -9.70 10.78 -7.83
CA ARG A 140 -8.27 10.64 -7.56
C ARG A 140 -7.78 9.22 -7.86
N ALA A 141 -8.57 8.19 -7.58
CA ALA A 141 -8.25 6.82 -7.97
C ALA A 141 -8.08 6.65 -9.50
N LEU A 142 -8.96 7.25 -10.30
CA LEU A 142 -8.84 7.23 -11.76
C LEU A 142 -7.63 8.01 -12.26
N ARG A 143 -7.28 9.13 -11.62
CA ARG A 143 -6.06 9.87 -11.94
C ARG A 143 -4.80 9.04 -11.67
N ILE A 144 -4.76 8.34 -10.54
CA ILE A 144 -3.68 7.40 -10.22
C ILE A 144 -3.61 6.26 -11.24
N SER A 145 -4.76 5.69 -11.57
CA SER A 145 -4.85 4.62 -12.56
C SER A 145 -4.28 5.04 -13.92
N ARG A 146 -4.67 6.22 -14.43
CA ARG A 146 -4.17 6.76 -15.71
C ARG A 146 -2.66 7.00 -15.67
N TRP A 147 -2.15 7.64 -14.63
CA TRP A 147 -0.73 7.89 -14.48
C TRP A 147 0.10 6.59 -14.45
N LEU A 148 -0.41 5.55 -13.76
CA LEU A 148 0.22 4.22 -13.76
C LEU A 148 0.22 3.58 -15.15
N CYS A 149 -0.86 3.74 -15.94
CA CYS A 149 -0.92 3.23 -17.31
C CYS A 149 0.06 3.98 -18.23
N GLU A 150 0.12 5.31 -18.12
CA GLU A 150 1.00 6.16 -18.92
C GLU A 150 2.49 5.94 -18.62
N ASN A 151 2.82 5.46 -17.41
CA ASN A 151 4.19 5.17 -16.98
C ASN A 151 4.47 3.66 -16.84
N PHE A 152 3.64 2.80 -17.43
CA PHE A 152 3.68 1.36 -17.24
C PHE A 152 5.08 0.77 -17.48
N ASP A 153 5.70 1.08 -18.62
CA ASP A 153 7.02 0.55 -19.01
C ASP A 153 8.16 1.04 -18.10
N LYS A 154 7.96 2.15 -17.39
CA LYS A 154 8.94 2.71 -16.43
C LYS A 154 8.79 2.12 -15.04
N ILE A 155 7.70 1.40 -14.78
CA ILE A 155 7.30 0.93 -13.45
C ILE A 155 7.33 -0.60 -13.39
N VAL A 156 6.93 -1.26 -14.48
CA VAL A 156 6.66 -2.70 -14.53
C VAL A 156 7.71 -3.40 -15.37
N LYS A 157 8.27 -4.50 -14.84
CA LYS A 157 9.12 -5.43 -15.58
C LYS A 157 8.87 -6.84 -15.09
N TRP A 158 8.55 -7.74 -16.02
CA TRP A 158 8.18 -9.14 -15.73
C TRP A 158 7.07 -9.27 -14.67
N GLY A 159 6.09 -8.36 -14.73
CA GLY A 159 5.01 -8.28 -13.74
C GLY A 159 5.43 -7.79 -12.35
N GLN A 160 6.71 -7.49 -12.13
CA GLN A 160 7.23 -6.92 -10.87
C GLN A 160 7.31 -5.39 -10.95
N ILE A 161 7.26 -4.73 -9.79
CA ILE A 161 6.97 -3.29 -9.67
C ILE A 161 8.14 -2.55 -9.01
N ARG A 162 8.59 -1.42 -9.58
CA ARG A 162 9.50 -0.48 -8.92
C ARG A 162 8.78 0.37 -7.87
N HIS A 163 9.49 0.77 -6.82
CA HIS A 163 8.98 1.73 -5.82
C HIS A 163 8.72 3.13 -6.42
N LEU A 164 9.51 3.52 -7.42
CA LEU A 164 9.45 4.78 -8.15
C LEU A 164 9.77 4.55 -9.63
N PRO A 165 9.19 5.32 -10.57
CA PRO A 165 9.35 5.08 -12.00
C PRO A 165 10.77 5.39 -12.48
N GLU A 166 11.19 4.78 -13.58
CA GLU A 166 12.39 5.20 -14.31
C GLU A 166 12.31 6.66 -14.79
N PRO A 167 13.45 7.40 -14.84
CA PRO A 167 14.82 6.96 -14.50
C PRO A 167 15.17 7.16 -13.02
N TYR A 168 14.20 7.38 -12.14
CA TYR A 168 14.48 7.83 -10.78
C TYR A 168 15.05 6.74 -9.87
N PHE A 169 15.92 7.19 -8.98
CA PHE A 169 16.45 6.50 -7.81
C PHE A 169 16.22 7.40 -6.60
N TRP A 170 16.12 6.82 -5.40
CA TRP A 170 15.92 7.60 -4.19
C TRP A 170 17.12 8.51 -3.94
N GLU A 171 16.86 9.78 -3.67
CA GLU A 171 17.90 10.79 -3.47
C GLU A 171 18.75 10.57 -2.21
N LYS A 172 18.18 9.88 -1.21
CA LYS A 172 18.81 9.68 0.09
C LYS A 172 18.48 8.29 0.64
N THR A 173 19.52 7.61 1.13
CA THR A 173 19.41 6.28 1.75
C THR A 173 20.00 6.29 3.16
N LEU A 174 19.48 5.43 4.04
CA LEU A 174 19.97 5.24 5.41
C LEU A 174 21.25 4.40 5.44
N ILE A 175 21.38 3.50 4.46
CA ILE A 175 22.59 2.72 4.18
C ILE A 175 22.87 2.81 2.68
N GLU A 176 24.10 2.51 2.26
CA GLU A 176 24.42 2.53 0.83
C GLU A 176 23.63 1.44 0.07
N VAL A 177 22.79 1.85 -0.89
CA VAL A 177 22.07 0.95 -1.79
C VAL A 177 22.25 1.43 -3.22
N LYS A 178 22.89 0.59 -4.04
CA LYS A 178 23.20 0.94 -5.43
C LYS A 178 21.92 1.16 -6.25
N PRO A 179 21.92 2.15 -7.16
CA PRO A 179 20.85 2.30 -8.14
C PRO A 179 20.53 1.00 -8.87
N GLY A 180 19.24 0.70 -9.02
CA GLY A 180 18.73 -0.51 -9.67
C GLY A 180 18.75 -1.75 -8.78
N THR A 181 19.14 -1.64 -7.51
CA THR A 181 19.19 -2.76 -6.56
C THR A 181 18.26 -2.53 -5.37
N TYR A 182 17.75 -3.64 -4.82
CA TYR A 182 16.88 -3.66 -3.63
C TYR A 182 15.77 -2.59 -3.67
N GLN A 183 15.71 -1.72 -2.66
CA GLN A 183 14.68 -0.68 -2.56
C GLN A 183 14.99 0.55 -3.41
N ASN A 184 16.23 0.68 -3.90
CA ASN A 184 16.65 1.77 -4.76
C ASN A 184 16.50 1.43 -6.25
N GLY A 185 15.27 1.06 -6.64
CA GLY A 185 14.89 0.88 -8.04
C GLY A 185 14.98 -0.54 -8.60
N ALA A 186 15.09 -1.59 -7.78
CA ALA A 186 14.77 -2.94 -8.25
C ALA A 186 13.25 -3.15 -8.33
N TYR A 187 12.84 -4.19 -9.04
CA TYR A 187 11.45 -4.57 -9.26
C TYR A 187 11.03 -5.63 -8.25
N TRP A 188 9.85 -5.50 -7.64
CA TRP A 188 9.35 -6.43 -6.61
C TRP A 188 7.98 -7.00 -6.98
N GLY A 189 7.77 -8.29 -6.72
CA GLY A 189 6.45 -8.89 -6.91
C GLY A 189 5.41 -8.47 -5.87
N THR A 190 5.84 -8.02 -4.69
CA THR A 190 4.95 -7.71 -3.55
C THR A 190 3.81 -6.74 -3.90
N ALA A 191 4.11 -5.64 -4.58
CA ALA A 191 3.12 -4.61 -4.90
C ALA A 191 2.28 -4.90 -6.17
N SER A 192 2.58 -5.97 -6.89
CA SER A 192 1.97 -6.27 -8.21
C SER A 192 0.45 -6.35 -8.14
N GLY A 193 -0.10 -6.92 -7.07
CA GLY A 193 -1.56 -6.97 -6.88
C GLY A 193 -2.20 -5.59 -6.67
N TRP A 194 -1.53 -4.70 -5.93
CA TRP A 194 -2.01 -3.33 -5.69
C TRP A 194 -1.97 -2.50 -6.97
N VAL A 195 -0.86 -2.58 -7.71
CA VAL A 195 -0.70 -1.87 -8.98
C VAL A 195 -1.66 -2.42 -10.03
N ALA A 196 -1.78 -3.74 -10.17
CA ALA A 196 -2.75 -4.34 -11.10
C ALA A 196 -4.18 -3.91 -10.80
N TYR A 197 -4.59 -3.88 -9.52
CA TYR A 197 -5.90 -3.35 -9.13
C TYR A 197 -6.08 -1.89 -9.54
N ALA A 198 -5.11 -1.02 -9.24
CA ALA A 198 -5.20 0.40 -9.60
C ALA A 198 -5.23 0.60 -11.12
N VAL A 199 -4.35 -0.08 -11.87
CA VAL A 199 -4.29 -0.05 -13.34
C VAL A 199 -5.61 -0.52 -13.96
N SER A 200 -6.25 -1.56 -13.40
CA SER A 200 -7.50 -2.11 -13.94
C SER A 200 -8.68 -1.14 -14.00
N LEU A 201 -8.61 0.00 -13.27
CA LEU A 201 -9.63 1.04 -13.34
C LEU A 201 -9.61 1.81 -14.67
N THR A 202 -8.50 1.78 -15.40
CA THR A 202 -8.32 2.41 -16.72
C THR A 202 -8.08 1.36 -17.80
N ASP A 203 -7.19 0.40 -17.56
CA ASP A 203 -6.81 -0.62 -18.53
C ASP A 203 -6.75 -2.02 -17.89
N LEU A 204 -7.76 -2.83 -18.20
CA LEU A 204 -7.83 -4.20 -17.70
C LEU A 204 -6.79 -5.14 -18.34
N GLN A 205 -6.33 -4.86 -19.55
CA GLN A 205 -5.34 -5.71 -20.22
C GLN A 205 -3.95 -5.52 -19.61
N LEU A 206 -3.54 -4.28 -19.36
CA LEU A 206 -2.30 -4.00 -18.63
C LEU A 206 -2.31 -4.60 -17.22
N ALA A 207 -3.45 -4.52 -16.53
CA ALA A 207 -3.61 -5.16 -15.21
C ALA A 207 -3.44 -6.68 -15.26
N LYS A 208 -3.99 -7.35 -16.28
CA LYS A 208 -3.81 -8.79 -16.49
C LYS A 208 -2.36 -9.12 -16.84
N GLN A 209 -1.72 -8.30 -17.67
CA GLN A 209 -0.33 -8.46 -18.08
C GLN A 209 0.59 -8.53 -16.86
N ILE A 210 0.42 -7.62 -15.88
CA ILE A 210 1.20 -7.63 -14.63
C ILE A 210 1.14 -9.01 -13.95
N ILE A 211 -0.05 -9.59 -13.80
CA ILE A 211 -0.24 -10.83 -13.06
C ILE A 211 0.26 -12.05 -13.85
N ILE A 212 0.00 -12.08 -15.16
CA ILE A 212 0.44 -13.17 -16.04
C ILE A 212 1.97 -13.19 -16.12
N ASP A 213 2.60 -12.03 -16.32
CA ASP A 213 4.05 -11.94 -16.42
C ASP A 213 4.75 -12.31 -15.13
N LEU A 214 4.21 -11.90 -13.98
CA LEU A 214 4.75 -12.29 -12.68
C LEU A 214 4.73 -13.81 -12.51
N ALA A 215 3.60 -14.45 -12.84
CA ALA A 215 3.47 -15.90 -12.75
C ALA A 215 4.44 -16.60 -13.71
N GLN A 216 4.53 -16.14 -14.97
CA GLN A 216 5.45 -16.68 -15.97
C GLN A 216 6.90 -16.53 -15.54
N PHE A 217 7.27 -15.37 -14.99
CA PHE A 217 8.62 -15.11 -14.48
C PHE A 217 8.98 -16.08 -13.36
N CYS A 218 8.12 -16.23 -12.34
CA CYS A 218 8.35 -17.18 -11.25
C CYS A 218 8.44 -18.64 -11.74
N ILE A 219 7.63 -19.02 -12.73
CA ILE A 219 7.70 -20.35 -13.35
C ILE A 219 9.04 -20.54 -14.07
N SER A 220 9.47 -19.54 -14.86
CA SER A 220 10.73 -19.62 -15.62
C SER A 220 11.97 -19.66 -14.73
N GLU A 221 11.95 -18.96 -13.59
CA GLU A 221 13.03 -18.96 -12.60
C GLU A 221 12.95 -20.18 -11.66
N GLY A 222 11.82 -20.91 -11.67
CA GLY A 222 11.54 -22.01 -10.76
C GLY A 222 11.41 -21.60 -9.28
N ARG A 223 11.26 -20.30 -9.00
CA ARG A 223 11.15 -19.71 -7.66
C ARG A 223 10.63 -18.27 -7.71
N ALA A 224 10.24 -17.76 -6.54
CA ALA A 224 9.86 -16.37 -6.36
C ALA A 224 10.98 -15.59 -5.66
N TRP A 225 11.49 -14.54 -6.29
CA TRP A 225 12.53 -13.67 -5.70
C TRP A 225 11.90 -12.51 -4.92
N GLU A 226 12.59 -12.01 -3.90
CA GLU A 226 12.16 -10.81 -3.16
C GLU A 226 12.13 -9.58 -4.09
N CYS A 227 13.24 -9.35 -4.79
CA CYS A 227 13.33 -8.33 -5.82
C CYS A 227 14.35 -8.72 -6.90
N VAL A 228 14.17 -8.15 -8.09
CA VAL A 228 14.97 -8.47 -9.27
C VAL A 228 15.29 -7.24 -10.11
N ASN A 229 16.32 -7.36 -10.93
CA ASN A 229 16.63 -6.50 -12.07
C ASN A 229 17.44 -7.34 -13.09
N GLU A 230 17.80 -6.80 -14.26
CA GLU A 230 18.43 -7.56 -15.37
C GLU A 230 19.53 -8.53 -14.96
N ASN A 231 20.46 -8.05 -14.14
CA ASN A 231 21.59 -8.82 -13.65
C ASN A 231 21.59 -8.93 -12.12
N TYR A 232 20.41 -8.90 -11.51
CA TYR A 232 20.26 -8.84 -10.06
C TYR A 232 19.06 -9.67 -9.60
N ARG A 233 19.28 -10.56 -8.65
CA ARG A 233 18.23 -11.28 -7.93
C ARG A 233 18.57 -11.28 -6.45
N LYS A 234 17.59 -11.05 -5.59
CA LYS A 234 17.77 -11.06 -4.14
C LYS A 234 16.75 -11.99 -3.49
N CYS A 235 17.22 -12.70 -2.46
CA CYS A 235 16.45 -13.53 -1.54
C CYS A 235 15.47 -14.47 -2.28
N PRO A 236 15.91 -15.69 -2.63
CA PRO A 236 15.04 -16.66 -3.28
C PRO A 236 13.93 -17.11 -2.33
N ASP A 237 12.86 -17.64 -2.92
CA ASP A 237 11.73 -18.26 -2.22
C ASP A 237 10.98 -17.28 -1.28
N TYR A 238 10.92 -16.02 -1.69
CA TYR A 238 10.29 -14.94 -0.93
C TYR A 238 8.77 -14.96 -1.08
N VAL A 239 8.08 -15.45 -0.04
CA VAL A 239 6.64 -15.73 -0.07
C VAL A 239 5.79 -14.50 -0.39
N ALA A 240 6.19 -13.29 0.00
CA ALA A 240 5.38 -12.09 -0.23
C ALA A 240 5.23 -11.74 -1.72
N THR A 241 6.19 -12.15 -2.57
CA THR A 241 6.12 -12.02 -4.03
C THR A 241 4.92 -12.75 -4.62
N LEU A 242 4.45 -13.82 -3.96
CA LEU A 242 3.27 -14.59 -4.39
C LEU A 242 2.03 -14.26 -3.55
N ALA A 243 2.17 -14.22 -2.23
CA ALA A 243 1.06 -14.06 -1.30
C ALA A 243 0.38 -12.70 -1.40
N CYS A 244 1.14 -11.61 -1.57
CA CYS A 244 0.56 -10.27 -1.66
C CYS A 244 -0.27 -10.10 -2.94
N PRO A 245 0.22 -10.44 -4.15
CA PRO A 245 -0.59 -10.40 -5.37
C PRO A 245 -1.82 -11.32 -5.34
N ALA A 246 -1.74 -12.50 -4.71
CA ALA A 246 -2.87 -13.41 -4.59
C ALA A 246 -4.07 -12.78 -3.86
N THR A 247 -3.86 -11.74 -3.03
CA THR A 247 -4.95 -11.02 -2.38
C THR A 247 -5.92 -10.33 -3.36
N LEU A 248 -5.48 -10.09 -4.61
CA LEU A 248 -6.33 -9.58 -5.69
C LEU A 248 -7.55 -10.47 -5.94
N ILE A 249 -7.39 -11.79 -5.83
CA ILE A 249 -8.46 -12.77 -6.02
C ILE A 249 -9.58 -12.53 -5.00
N TYR A 250 -9.23 -12.41 -3.72
CA TYR A 250 -10.20 -12.16 -2.65
C TYR A 250 -10.84 -10.77 -2.75
N LYS A 251 -10.10 -9.77 -3.23
CA LYS A 251 -10.61 -8.41 -3.44
C LYS A 251 -11.69 -8.39 -4.52
N HIS A 252 -11.44 -9.07 -5.65
CA HIS A 252 -12.40 -9.18 -6.74
C HIS A 252 -13.68 -9.90 -6.29
N ASP A 253 -13.56 -11.00 -5.54
CA ASP A 253 -14.70 -11.74 -4.99
C ASP A 253 -15.56 -10.90 -4.04
N SER A 254 -14.94 -10.07 -3.20
CA SER A 254 -15.65 -9.16 -2.30
C SER A 254 -16.43 -8.08 -3.07
N LEU A 255 -15.84 -7.51 -4.12
CA LEU A 255 -16.50 -6.54 -4.99
C LEU A 255 -17.66 -7.18 -5.76
N TYR A 256 -17.46 -8.36 -6.33
CA TYR A 256 -18.48 -9.10 -7.07
C TYR A 256 -19.69 -9.46 -6.18
N LYS A 257 -19.44 -9.93 -4.94
CA LYS A 257 -20.50 -10.23 -3.96
C LYS A 257 -21.25 -8.98 -3.51
N LYS A 258 -20.56 -7.83 -3.37
CA LYS A 258 -21.21 -6.55 -3.02
C LYS A 258 -22.08 -6.03 -4.17
N GLY A 259 -21.60 -6.13 -5.41
CA GLY A 259 -22.39 -5.82 -6.62
C GLY A 259 -23.68 -6.64 -6.70
N ARG A 260 -23.64 -7.96 -6.47
CA ARG A 260 -24.87 -8.78 -6.42
C ARG A 260 -25.88 -8.34 -5.36
N LYS A 261 -25.45 -7.88 -4.18
CA LYS A 261 -26.36 -7.39 -3.14
C LYS A 261 -27.01 -6.05 -3.51
N GLU A 262 -26.34 -5.21 -4.27
CA GLU A 262 -26.87 -3.94 -4.75
C GLU A 262 -27.81 -4.13 -5.96
N PHE A 263 -27.55 -5.11 -6.83
CA PHE A 263 -28.43 -5.46 -7.95
C PHE A 263 -29.60 -6.38 -7.57
N GLY A 264 -29.46 -7.24 -6.55
CA GLY A 264 -30.55 -8.09 -6.03
C GLY A 264 -31.62 -7.35 -5.22
N ARG A 265 -31.49 -6.02 -5.04
CA ARG A 265 -32.52 -5.15 -4.44
C ARG A 265 -33.36 -4.38 -5.47
N LYS A 266 -33.08 -4.52 -6.76
CA LYS A 266 -34.00 -4.12 -7.83
C LYS A 266 -34.66 -5.39 -8.36
N GLY A 267 -35.73 -5.78 -7.68
CA GLY A 267 -36.57 -6.91 -8.06
C GLY A 267 -37.23 -6.68 -9.42
N PHE A 268 -37.46 -7.79 -10.11
CA PHE A 268 -38.74 -8.01 -10.77
C PHE A 268 -39.83 -8.18 -9.69
#